data_AF-A0AAX2SBW3-F1
#
_entry.id   AF-A0AAX2SBW3-F1
#
_cell.length_a   1.000
_cell.length_b   1.000
_cell.length_c   1.000
_cell.angle_alpha   90.00
_cell.angle_beta   90.00
_cell.angle_gamma   90.00
#
_symmetry.space_group_name_H-M   'P 1'
#
loop_
_entity.id
_entity.type
_entity.pdbx_description
1 polymer ?
#
loop_
_entity_poly.entity_id
_entity_poly.type
_entity_poly.pdbx_seq_one_letter_code
_entity_poly.pdbx_strand_id
1 'polypeptide(L)'
;MLVAFSVSPSGGDNPDASVHDAVAAAVHVVRESGLPNRTDSMFTTIEGEWDECMAVVKEATAAVAEYGPRVSLVLKADIRPGHTGELTGKLERLESALSRHELGRSQERRGITSGTAGLNVTAASEGEAASDGTVGPEGTASSDAAGRK
;
A
#
# COMPACT_ATOMS: atom_id res chain seq x y z
N MET A 1 17.67 7.09 6.25
CA MET A 1 16.35 7.44 5.65
C MET A 1 16.27 6.95 4.22
N LEU A 2 15.06 6.85 3.64
CA LEU A 2 14.90 6.54 2.20
C LEU A 2 14.46 7.79 1.43
N VAL A 3 15.06 8.01 0.26
CA VAL A 3 14.60 9.00 -0.71
C VAL A 3 14.37 8.30 -2.04
N ALA A 4 13.13 8.28 -2.51
CA ALA A 4 12.80 7.90 -3.88
C ALA A 4 12.62 9.18 -4.70
N PHE A 5 13.36 9.33 -5.79
CA PHE A 5 13.25 10.48 -6.67
C PHE A 5 13.26 10.10 -8.15
N SER A 6 12.62 10.94 -8.94
CA SER A 6 12.56 10.87 -10.40
C SER A 6 12.91 12.25 -10.95
N VAL A 7 13.79 12.29 -11.95
CA VAL A 7 14.32 13.54 -12.49
C VAL A 7 14.37 13.45 -14.01
N SER A 8 13.89 14.48 -14.69
CA SER A 8 13.87 14.53 -16.16
C SER A 8 14.02 15.96 -16.68
N PRO A 9 14.68 16.14 -17.84
CA PRO A 9 14.70 17.43 -18.50
C PRO A 9 13.34 17.71 -19.15
N SER A 10 13.04 18.97 -19.39
CA SER A 10 11.82 19.44 -20.07
C SER A 10 12.12 20.67 -20.93
N GLY A 11 11.37 20.81 -22.03
CA GLY A 11 11.49 21.96 -22.95
C GLY A 11 12.70 21.93 -23.88
N GLY A 12 13.30 20.77 -24.15
CA GLY A 12 14.34 20.60 -25.16
C GLY A 12 13.79 20.23 -26.54
N ASP A 13 14.61 20.40 -27.59
CA ASP A 13 14.23 20.19 -29.00
C ASP A 13 14.36 18.71 -29.47
N ASN A 14 14.26 17.73 -28.57
CA ASN A 14 14.39 16.33 -28.94
C ASN A 14 13.14 15.85 -29.73
N PRO A 15 13.28 15.45 -31.01
CA PRO A 15 12.15 15.05 -31.85
C PRO A 15 11.38 13.82 -31.32
N ASP A 16 12.05 12.91 -30.61
CA ASP A 16 11.44 11.69 -30.09
C ASP A 16 11.00 11.83 -28.62
N ALA A 17 11.17 13.01 -28.02
CA ALA A 17 10.90 13.32 -26.61
C ALA A 17 11.54 12.34 -25.59
N SER A 18 12.53 11.57 -26.00
CA SER A 18 13.20 10.57 -25.17
C SER A 18 14.22 11.24 -24.25
N VAL A 19 14.30 10.79 -22.99
CA VAL A 19 15.13 11.42 -21.95
C VAL A 19 16.19 10.48 -21.35
N HIS A 20 16.42 9.33 -21.97
CA HIS A 20 17.23 8.26 -21.39
C HIS A 20 18.68 8.65 -21.13
N ASP A 21 19.33 9.44 -21.99
CA ASP A 21 20.70 9.91 -21.76
C ASP A 21 20.80 10.84 -20.55
N ALA A 22 19.83 11.75 -20.38
CA ALA A 22 19.74 12.63 -19.22
C ALA A 22 19.50 11.84 -17.93
N VAL A 23 18.60 10.84 -17.98
CA VAL A 23 18.34 9.94 -16.86
C VAL A 23 19.57 9.08 -16.53
N ALA A 24 20.32 8.64 -17.53
CA ALA A 24 21.56 7.89 -17.34
C ALA A 24 22.62 8.72 -16.59
N ALA A 25 22.76 10.01 -16.90
CA ALA A 25 23.66 10.92 -16.18
C ALA A 25 23.28 11.04 -14.70
N ALA A 26 21.99 11.19 -14.38
CA ALA A 26 21.51 11.22 -12.99
C ALA A 26 21.77 9.89 -12.26
N VAL A 27 21.48 8.75 -12.90
CA VAL A 27 21.70 7.42 -12.30
C VAL A 27 23.19 7.13 -12.11
N HIS A 28 24.07 7.67 -12.96
CA HIS A 28 25.51 7.58 -12.77
C HIS A 28 25.95 8.27 -11.46
N VAL A 29 25.50 9.51 -11.23
CA VAL A 29 25.75 10.22 -9.95
C VAL A 29 25.28 9.41 -8.74
N VAL A 30 24.08 8.82 -8.82
CA VAL A 30 23.56 7.97 -7.73
C VAL A 30 24.49 6.79 -7.46
N ARG A 31 24.97 6.11 -8.51
CA ARG A 31 25.85 4.94 -8.35
C ARG A 31 27.23 5.31 -7.80
N GLU A 32 27.79 6.42 -8.25
CA GLU A 32 29.10 6.91 -7.77
C GLU A 32 29.04 7.40 -6.31
N SER A 33 27.85 7.76 -5.79
CA SER A 33 27.70 8.21 -4.40
C SER A 33 28.09 7.15 -3.35
N GLY A 34 28.11 5.87 -3.73
CA GLY A 34 28.35 4.76 -2.81
C GLY A 34 27.20 4.46 -1.85
N LEU A 35 26.12 5.25 -1.85
CA LEU A 35 24.94 4.98 -1.03
C LEU A 35 24.20 3.73 -1.53
N PRO A 36 23.63 2.91 -0.63
CA PRO A 36 22.70 1.86 -1.02
C PRO A 36 21.57 2.45 -1.88
N ASN A 37 21.36 1.86 -3.06
CA ASN A 37 20.41 2.38 -4.03
C ASN A 37 19.71 1.29 -4.83
N ARG A 38 18.55 1.62 -5.38
CA ARG A 38 17.79 0.81 -6.33
C ARG A 38 17.10 1.70 -7.36
N THR A 39 17.37 1.47 -8.64
CA THR A 39 16.64 2.10 -9.75
C THR A 39 15.58 1.14 -10.28
N ASP A 40 14.36 1.64 -10.46
CA ASP A 40 13.26 0.96 -11.14
C ASP A 40 12.74 1.80 -12.31
N SER A 41 11.63 1.39 -12.93
CA SER A 41 11.09 2.04 -14.13
C SER A 41 10.58 3.46 -13.90
N MET A 42 10.32 3.85 -12.65
CA MET A 42 9.69 5.13 -12.32
C MET A 42 10.57 6.01 -11.42
N PHE A 43 11.35 5.40 -10.53
CA PHE A 43 12.14 6.10 -9.51
C PHE A 43 13.53 5.46 -9.32
N THR A 44 14.44 6.28 -8.81
CA THR A 44 15.64 5.79 -8.11
C THR A 44 15.48 6.05 -6.63
N THR A 45 15.62 5.00 -5.83
CA THR A 45 15.60 5.07 -4.37
C THR A 45 17.02 4.97 -3.81
N ILE A 46 17.38 5.88 -2.92
CA ILE A 46 18.65 5.87 -2.18
C ILE A 46 18.37 5.78 -0.68
N GLU A 47 19.32 5.21 0.06
CA GLU A 47 19.29 5.11 1.51
C GLU A 47 20.55 5.73 2.12
N GLY A 48 20.38 6.64 3.08
CA GLY A 48 21.49 7.33 3.73
C GLY A 48 20.99 8.35 4.75
N GLU A 49 21.88 9.22 5.25
CA GLU A 49 21.48 10.35 6.07
C GLU A 49 20.86 11.48 5.24
N TRP A 50 20.21 12.44 5.91
CA TRP A 50 19.51 13.54 5.25
C TRP A 50 20.40 14.32 4.28
N ASP A 51 21.54 14.79 4.77
CA ASP A 51 22.44 15.64 4.00
C ASP A 51 23.10 14.86 2.84
N GLU A 52 23.46 13.59 3.07
CA GLU A 52 24.02 12.71 2.04
C GLU A 52 23.01 12.47 0.90
N CYS A 53 21.78 12.10 1.26
CA CYS A 53 20.71 11.87 0.28
C CYS A 53 20.43 13.13 -0.55
N MET A 54 20.32 14.28 0.11
CA MET A 54 19.99 15.55 -0.56
C MET A 54 21.15 16.07 -1.42
N ALA A 55 22.40 15.80 -1.04
CA ALA A 55 23.57 16.08 -1.87
C ALA A 55 23.50 15.30 -3.19
N VAL A 56 23.23 13.99 -3.13
CA VAL A 56 23.08 13.13 -4.33
C VAL A 56 21.92 13.62 -5.21
N VAL A 57 20.76 13.95 -4.63
CA VAL A 57 19.62 14.47 -5.39
C VAL A 57 19.98 15.78 -6.10
N LYS A 58 20.71 16.69 -5.41
CA LYS A 58 21.15 17.96 -5.98
C LYS A 58 22.10 17.74 -7.15
N GLU A 59 23.10 16.89 -6.99
CA GLU A 59 24.08 16.59 -8.04
C GLU A 59 23.42 15.88 -9.24
N ALA A 60 22.53 14.91 -8.99
CA ALA A 60 21.77 14.24 -10.04
C ALA A 60 20.88 15.24 -10.81
N THR A 61 20.25 16.19 -10.10
CA THR A 61 19.45 17.25 -10.71
C THR A 61 20.30 18.19 -11.57
N ALA A 62 21.51 18.53 -11.11
CA ALA A 62 22.46 19.33 -11.88
C ALA A 62 22.92 18.62 -13.15
N ALA A 63 23.21 17.31 -13.06
CA ALA A 63 23.57 16.51 -14.24
C ALA A 63 22.45 16.49 -15.29
N VAL A 64 21.18 16.39 -14.88
CA VAL A 64 20.05 16.48 -15.82
C VAL A 64 19.88 17.87 -16.42
N ALA A 65 20.25 18.93 -15.69
CA ALA A 65 20.10 20.30 -16.17
C ALA A 65 20.96 20.62 -17.41
N GLU A 66 22.00 19.82 -17.68
CA GLU A 66 22.81 19.94 -18.90
C GLU A 66 22.04 19.53 -20.17
N TYR A 67 20.89 18.86 -20.03
CA TYR A 67 20.10 18.30 -21.13
C TYR A 67 18.84 19.10 -21.48
N GLY A 68 18.57 20.21 -20.79
CA GLY A 68 17.41 21.03 -21.11
C GLY A 68 17.26 22.28 -20.25
N PRO A 69 16.46 23.26 -20.69
CA PRO A 69 16.32 24.55 -20.02
C PRO A 69 15.57 24.46 -18.68
N ARG A 70 14.91 23.33 -18.40
CA ARG A 70 14.17 23.11 -17.16
C ARG A 70 14.25 21.65 -16.74
N VAL A 71 14.35 21.41 -15.43
CA VAL A 71 14.30 20.08 -14.83
C VAL A 71 12.99 19.90 -14.06
N SER A 72 12.35 18.75 -14.24
CA SER A 72 11.28 18.26 -13.38
C SER A 72 11.86 17.30 -12.36
N LEU A 73 11.58 17.52 -11.08
CA LEU A 73 12.03 16.68 -9.98
C LEU A 73 10.82 16.29 -9.11
N VAL A 74 10.61 14.98 -8.94
CA VAL A 74 9.64 14.42 -7.98
C VAL A 74 10.43 13.69 -6.91
N LEU A 75 10.15 13.98 -5.64
CA LEU A 75 10.84 13.35 -4.51
C LEU A 75 9.83 12.93 -3.43
N LYS A 76 10.04 11.72 -2.90
CA LYS A 76 9.37 11.21 -1.70
C LYS A 76 10.42 10.72 -0.71
N ALA A 77 10.41 11.29 0.49
CA ALA A 77 11.26 10.84 1.59
C ALA A 77 10.46 10.02 2.61
N ASP A 78 11.07 8.97 3.14
CA ASP A 78 10.64 8.28 4.36
C ASP A 78 11.68 8.53 5.46
N ILE A 79 11.31 9.35 6.44
CA ILE A 79 12.19 9.88 7.48
C ILE A 79 11.80 9.22 8.80
N ARG A 80 12.57 8.18 9.15
CA ARG A 80 12.37 7.41 10.37
C ARG A 80 13.71 7.13 11.04
N PRO A 81 14.07 7.87 12.11
CA PRO A 81 15.34 7.69 12.80
C PRO A 81 15.54 6.25 13.31
N GLY A 82 16.80 5.81 13.39
CA GLY A 82 17.19 4.52 13.97
C GLY A 82 16.90 3.29 13.10
N HIS A 83 16.70 3.46 11.79
CA HIS A 83 16.42 2.37 10.86
C HIS A 83 17.38 2.41 9.67
N THR A 84 17.94 1.25 9.32
CA THR A 84 18.89 1.03 8.23
C THR A 84 18.60 -0.30 7.54
N GLY A 85 19.04 -0.46 6.28
CA GLY A 85 18.71 -1.62 5.45
C GLY A 85 17.24 -1.63 5.01
N GLU A 86 16.58 -0.48 5.01
CA GLU A 86 15.14 -0.37 4.78
C GLU A 86 14.75 -0.51 3.31
N LEU A 87 15.68 -0.34 2.36
CA LEU A 87 15.47 -0.67 0.94
C LEU A 87 14.95 -2.10 0.77
N THR A 88 15.48 -3.03 1.57
CA THR A 88 15.11 -4.46 1.55
C THR A 88 14.15 -4.79 2.69
N GLY A 89 14.45 -4.34 3.91
CA GLY A 89 13.69 -4.72 5.11
C GLY A 89 12.21 -4.36 5.06
N LYS A 90 11.84 -3.27 4.36
CA LYS A 90 10.43 -2.93 4.13
C LYS A 90 9.72 -3.93 3.24
N LEU A 91 10.38 -4.40 2.18
CA LEU A 91 9.84 -5.38 1.26
C LEU A 91 9.69 -6.74 1.95
N GLU A 92 10.70 -7.18 2.71
CA GLU A 92 10.62 -8.43 3.47
C GLU A 92 9.43 -8.45 4.44
N ARG A 93 9.20 -7.34 5.16
CA ARG A 93 8.04 -7.20 6.04
C ARG A 93 6.71 -7.19 5.28
N LEU A 94 6.66 -6.55 4.12
CA LEU A 94 5.49 -6.56 3.23
C LEU A 94 5.19 -7.98 2.75
N GLU A 95 6.16 -8.68 2.18
CA GLU A 95 5.99 -10.05 1.65
C GLU A 95 5.57 -11.03 2.74
N SER A 96 6.14 -10.88 3.95
CA SER A 96 5.71 -11.65 5.11
C SER A 96 4.25 -11.38 5.49
N ALA A 97 3.80 -10.13 5.39
CA ALA A 97 2.41 -9.76 5.66
C ALA A 97 1.45 -10.27 4.57
N LEU A 98 1.84 -10.20 3.30
CA LEU A 98 1.09 -10.75 2.18
C LEU A 98 0.91 -12.26 2.33
N SER A 99 1.99 -12.98 2.63
CA SER A 99 1.95 -14.43 2.87
C SER A 99 0.96 -14.81 3.99
N ARG A 100 0.96 -14.06 5.11
CA ARG A 100 -0.01 -14.27 6.20
C ARG A 100 -1.45 -14.02 5.74
N HIS A 101 -1.69 -12.96 4.96
CA HIS A 101 -3.01 -12.62 4.45
C HIS A 101 -3.55 -13.69 3.48
N GLU A 102 -2.70 -14.25 2.62
CA GLU A 102 -3.07 -15.31 1.68
C GLU A 102 -3.39 -16.65 2.37
N LEU A 103 -2.62 -17.01 3.40
CA LEU A 103 -2.90 -18.18 4.24
C LEU A 103 -4.25 -18.06 4.95
N GLY A 104 -4.55 -16.88 5.52
CA GLY A 104 -5.84 -16.61 6.15
C GLY A 104 -7.01 -16.81 5.19
N ARG A 105 -6.96 -16.17 4.01
CA ARG A 105 -8.00 -16.33 2.97
C ARG A 105 -8.13 -17.78 2.49
N SER A 106 -7.02 -18.51 2.39
CA SER A 106 -7.03 -19.92 1.96
C SER A 106 -7.64 -20.85 3.01
N GLN A 107 -7.53 -20.53 4.30
CA GLN A 107 -8.21 -21.29 5.37
C GLN A 107 -9.71 -21.00 5.38
N GLU A 108 -10.12 -19.74 5.23
CA GLU A 108 -11.53 -19.34 5.14
C GLU A 108 -12.24 -20.00 3.94
N ARG A 109 -11.59 -20.00 2.77
CA ARG A 109 -12.13 -20.62 1.54
C ARG A 109 -12.29 -22.14 1.66
N ARG A 110 -11.42 -22.80 2.44
CA ARG A 110 -11.52 -24.24 2.75
C ARG A 110 -12.59 -24.52 3.83
N GLY A 111 -12.78 -23.62 4.79
CA GLY A 111 -13.84 -23.71 5.80
C GLY A 111 -15.24 -23.65 5.22
N ILE A 112 -15.43 -22.88 4.13
CA ILE A 112 -16.69 -22.84 3.37
C ILE A 112 -16.99 -24.18 2.68
N THR A 113 -15.96 -24.90 2.22
CA THR A 113 -16.15 -26.21 1.54
C THR A 113 -16.41 -27.36 2.51
N SER A 114 -16.03 -27.24 3.78
CA SER A 114 -16.34 -28.25 4.81
C SER A 114 -17.69 -28.07 5.50
N GLY A 115 -18.42 -26.97 5.22
CA GLY A 115 -19.65 -26.60 5.94
C GLY A 115 -20.99 -27.14 5.40
N THR A 116 -21.01 -27.99 4.36
CA THR A 116 -22.27 -28.48 3.76
C THR A 116 -22.52 -30.00 3.94
N ALA A 117 -21.58 -30.74 4.54
CA ALA A 117 -21.79 -32.17 4.81
C ALA A 117 -22.31 -32.40 6.24
N GLY A 118 -23.59 -32.10 6.46
CA GLY A 118 -24.29 -32.61 7.65
C GLY A 118 -25.37 -31.70 8.19
N LEU A 119 -26.60 -31.84 7.67
CA LEU A 119 -27.75 -31.89 8.57
C LEU A 119 -28.77 -32.91 8.09
N ASN A 120 -29.10 -33.77 9.03
CA ASN A 120 -29.70 -35.07 8.88
C ASN A 120 -31.22 -34.97 8.75
N VAL A 121 -31.74 -35.92 7.98
CA VAL A 121 -33.11 -36.43 7.99
C VAL A 121 -33.66 -36.47 9.42
N THR A 122 -34.83 -35.86 9.65
CA THR A 122 -35.67 -36.21 10.81
C THR A 122 -37.05 -36.58 10.31
N ALA A 123 -37.45 -37.80 10.65
CA ALA A 123 -38.66 -38.47 10.22
C ALA A 123 -39.92 -37.73 10.66
N ALA A 124 -40.89 -37.65 9.74
CA ALA A 124 -42.28 -37.37 10.08
C ALA A 124 -42.93 -38.66 10.58
N SER A 125 -43.41 -38.66 11.82
CA SER A 125 -44.45 -39.57 12.29
C SER A 125 -45.42 -38.78 13.16
N GLU A 126 -46.69 -38.92 12.82
CA GLU A 126 -47.87 -38.22 13.31
C GLU A 126 -48.21 -38.54 14.78
N GLY A 127 -48.98 -37.66 15.45
CA GLY A 127 -49.55 -37.92 16.77
C GLY A 127 -50.21 -36.72 17.46
N GLU A 128 -51.43 -36.40 17.06
CA GLU A 128 -52.61 -35.99 17.84
C GLU A 128 -52.58 -34.89 18.95
N ALA A 129 -53.29 -33.79 18.64
CA ALA A 129 -54.36 -33.08 19.38
C ALA A 129 -54.26 -32.59 20.85
N ALA A 130 -54.73 -31.34 21.04
CA ALA A 130 -55.57 -30.76 22.14
C ALA A 130 -55.02 -29.36 22.55
N SER A 131 -55.55 -28.24 22.05
CA SER A 131 -56.76 -27.49 22.48
C SER A 131 -56.54 -26.48 23.61
N ASP A 132 -56.88 -25.24 23.29
CA ASP A 132 -57.71 -24.29 24.07
C ASP A 132 -57.06 -23.04 24.73
N GLY A 133 -57.72 -21.90 24.46
CA GLY A 133 -57.79 -20.65 25.24
C GLY A 133 -56.52 -19.82 25.42
N THR A 134 -56.49 -18.48 25.43
CA THR A 134 -57.54 -17.45 25.40
C THR A 134 -56.87 -16.09 25.08
N VAL A 135 -57.70 -15.11 24.74
CA VAL A 135 -57.46 -13.78 24.18
C VAL A 135 -57.02 -12.71 25.20
N GLY A 136 -55.99 -11.90 24.85
CA GLY A 136 -55.80 -10.44 25.05
C GLY A 136 -55.89 -9.79 26.46
N PRO A 137 -55.72 -8.45 26.60
CA PRO A 137 -55.41 -7.43 25.58
C PRO A 137 -54.31 -6.40 25.96
N GLU A 138 -54.22 -5.39 25.10
CA GLU A 138 -53.35 -4.23 24.94
C GLU A 138 -53.09 -3.32 26.16
N GLY A 139 -51.96 -2.59 26.11
CA GLY A 139 -51.68 -1.43 26.95
C GLY A 139 -50.61 -0.53 26.32
N THR A 140 -50.96 0.74 26.10
CA THR A 140 -50.32 1.76 25.25
C THR A 140 -49.46 2.78 26.03
N ALA A 141 -48.67 3.54 25.26
CA ALA A 141 -48.04 4.85 25.56
C ALA A 141 -46.82 4.84 26.52
N SER A 142 -45.84 5.74 26.47
CA SER A 142 -45.78 7.12 25.96
C SER A 142 -44.31 7.60 25.79
N SER A 143 -44.17 8.74 25.11
CA SER A 143 -43.00 9.59 24.82
C SER A 143 -42.09 10.02 25.98
N ASP A 144 -40.82 10.32 25.66
CA ASP A 144 -40.15 11.64 25.82
C ASP A 144 -38.67 11.51 25.39
N ALA A 145 -38.14 12.22 24.39
CA ALA A 145 -37.85 13.66 24.26
C ALA A 145 -36.57 14.14 24.99
N ALA A 146 -35.81 14.99 24.28
CA ALA A 146 -34.60 15.74 24.64
C ALA A 146 -33.26 14.97 24.55
N GLY A 147 -32.26 15.35 23.75
CA GLY A 147 -31.92 16.64 23.18
C GLY A 147 -31.04 17.44 24.13
N ARG A 148 -29.72 17.45 23.91
CA ARG A 148 -28.84 18.62 24.02
C ARG A 148 -27.37 18.29 23.71
N LYS A 149 -26.88 19.00 22.69
CA LYS A 149 -25.53 19.55 22.43
C LYS A 149 -24.32 18.62 22.54
#